data_AF-A0AAV8YHT9-F1
#
_entry.id   AF-A0AAV8YHT9-F1
#
_cell.length_a   1.000
_cell.length_b   1.000
_cell.length_c   1.000
_cell.angle_alpha   90.00
_cell.angle_beta   90.00
_cell.angle_gamma   90.00
#
_symmetry.space_group_name_H-M   'P 1'
#
loop_
_entity.id
_entity.type
_entity.pdbx_description
1 polymer ?
#
loop_
_entity_poly.entity_id
_entity_poly.type
_entity_poly.pdbx_seq_one_letter_code
_entity_poly.pdbx_strand_id
1 'polypeptide(L)' 'MKRLNEEPQKMKPTRQEQDIVQVLAKVKGKVVRERIRVMEFMRDYDRCNEQVISREDFKRALSVCRFDLTENEVETLMEV' A
#
# COMPACT_ATOMS: atom_id res chain seq x y z
N MET A 1 6.31 -35.92 -0.81
CA MET A 1 7.03 -35.02 -1.73
C MET A 1 6.30 -33.70 -1.77
N LYS A 2 6.92 -32.59 -1.33
CA LYS A 2 6.34 -31.24 -1.48
C LYS A 2 6.49 -30.81 -2.94
N ARG A 3 5.44 -30.25 -3.53
CA ARG A 3 5.48 -29.73 -4.91
C ARG A 3 6.35 -28.48 -4.92
N LEU A 4 7.46 -28.52 -5.65
CA LEU A 4 8.23 -27.33 -5.99
C LEU A 4 7.32 -26.49 -6.90
N ASN A 5 7.02 -25.24 -6.51
CA ASN A 5 6.10 -24.29 -7.18
C ASN A 5 4.63 -24.25 -6.70
N GLU A 6 4.31 -24.74 -5.51
CA GLU A 6 3.05 -24.31 -4.88
C GLU A 6 3.12 -22.80 -4.58
N GLU A 7 2.24 -22.01 -5.20
CA GLU A 7 2.10 -20.60 -4.86
C GLU A 7 1.87 -20.49 -3.35
N PRO A 8 2.55 -19.57 -2.64
CA PRO A 8 2.24 -19.31 -1.25
C PRO A 8 0.74 -19.05 -1.14
N GLN A 9 0.05 -19.81 -0.30
CA GLN A 9 -1.36 -19.54 -0.04
C GLN A 9 -1.46 -18.09 0.48
N LYS A 10 -2.12 -17.22 -0.29
CA LYS A 10 -2.45 -15.87 0.18
C LYS A 10 -3.25 -16.03 1.47
N MET A 11 -2.60 -15.72 2.59
CA MET A 11 -3.23 -15.82 3.90
C MET A 11 -4.45 -14.90 3.91
N LYS A 12 -5.56 -15.37 4.49
CA LYS A 12 -6.75 -14.53 4.62
C LYS A 12 -6.38 -13.25 5.37
N PRO A 13 -6.84 -12.08 4.92
CA PRO A 13 -6.56 -10.84 5.60
C PRO A 13 -7.08 -10.89 7.04
N THR A 14 -6.28 -10.37 7.96
CA THR A 14 -6.70 -10.20 9.35
C THR A 14 -7.65 -9.01 9.47
N ARG A 15 -8.42 -8.98 10.56
CA ARG A 15 -9.31 -7.83 10.86
C ARG A 15 -8.55 -6.50 10.93
N GLN A 16 -7.30 -6.51 11.41
CA GLN A 16 -6.48 -5.30 11.53
C GLN A 16 -6.05 -4.78 10.16
N GLU A 17 -5.68 -5.68 9.24
CA GLU A 17 -5.28 -5.30 7.88
C GLU A 17 -6.46 -4.73 7.07
N GLN A 18 -7.70 -5.10 7.41
CA GLN A 18 -8.93 -4.59 6.77
C GLN A 18 -9.52 -3.36 7.47
N ASP A 19 -8.97 -2.93 8.61
CA ASP A 19 -9.42 -1.74 9.31
C ASP A 19 -8.71 -0.51 8.75
N ILE A 20 -9.39 0.20 7.84
CA ILE A 20 -8.85 1.38 7.17
C ILE A 20 -8.32 2.45 8.15
N VAL A 21 -8.95 2.60 9.33
CA VAL A 21 -8.52 3.59 10.33
C VAL A 21 -7.16 3.20 10.91
N GLN A 22 -6.95 1.91 11.18
CA GLN A 22 -5.67 1.40 11.68
C GLN A 22 -4.57 1.48 10.62
N VAL A 23 -4.89 1.12 9.37
CA VAL A 23 -3.94 1.21 8.24
C VAL A 23 -3.51 2.66 8.01
N LEU A 24 -4.46 3.60 7.97
CA LEU A 24 -4.13 5.03 7.84
C LEU A 24 -3.35 5.57 9.04
N ALA A 25 -3.63 5.10 10.26
CA ALA A 25 -2.86 5.48 11.45
C ALA A 25 -1.40 5.02 11.37
N LYS A 26 -1.15 3.80 10.88
CA LYS A 26 0.20 3.27 10.63
C LYS A 26 0.97 4.12 9.62
N VAL A 27 0.34 4.42 8.47
CA VAL A 27 0.92 5.31 7.44
C VAL A 27 1.21 6.70 8.02
N LYS A 28 0.23 7.32 8.68
CA LYS A 28 0.36 8.66 9.28
C LYS A 28 1.50 8.73 10.30
N GLY A 29 1.62 7.72 11.17
CA GLY A 29 2.67 7.68 12.19
C GLY A 29 4.06 7.72 11.57
N LYS A 30 4.27 6.99 10.47
CA LYS A 30 5.54 7.00 9.74
C LYS A 30 5.76 8.31 8.98
N VAL A 31 4.75 8.81 8.28
CA VAL A 31 4.80 10.08 7.55
C VAL A 31 5.22 11.24 8.45
N VAL A 32 4.62 11.34 9.65
CA VAL A 32 4.93 12.42 10.60
C VAL A 32 6.36 12.28 11.15
N ARG A 33 6.74 11.08 11.59
CA ARG A 33 8.05 10.82 12.20
C ARG A 33 9.20 11.05 11.23
N GLU A 34 9.03 10.62 9.98
CA GLU A 34 10.09 10.63 8.96
C GLU A 34 9.94 11.81 7.97
N ARG A 35 8.94 12.67 8.17
CA ARG A 35 8.65 13.86 7.33
C ARG A 35 8.50 13.52 5.84
N ILE A 36 7.83 12.40 5.56
CA ILE A 36 7.69 11.86 4.21
C ILE A 36 6.68 12.69 3.42
N ARG A 37 7.08 13.12 2.23
CA ARG A 37 6.21 13.83 1.28
C ARG A 37 5.55 12.83 0.34
N VAL A 38 4.48 12.19 0.79
CA VAL A 38 3.79 11.11 0.05
C VAL A 38 3.46 11.48 -1.40
N MET A 39 3.00 12.70 -1.63
CA MET A 39 2.62 13.18 -2.97
C MET A 39 3.80 13.24 -3.96
N GLU A 40 5.04 13.37 -3.49
CA GLU A 40 6.21 13.36 -4.38
C GLU A 40 6.40 11.98 -5.03
N PHE A 41 6.04 10.90 -4.34
CA PHE A 41 6.11 9.52 -4.87
C PHE A 41 4.96 9.18 -5.82
N MET A 42 3.85 9.90 -5.75
CA MET A 42 2.67 9.69 -6.60
C MET A 42 2.76 10.50 -7.90
N ARG A 43 3.45 11.64 -7.86
CA ARG A 43 3.53 12.63 -8.95
C ARG A 43 4.04 12.05 -10.26
N ASP A 44 5.01 11.13 -10.20
CA ASP A 44 5.58 10.52 -11.41
C ASP A 44 4.55 9.66 -12.18
N TYR A 45 3.50 9.22 -11.49
CA TYR A 45 2.42 8.42 -12.06
C TYR A 45 1.22 9.28 -12.49
N ASP A 46 1.06 10.48 -11.92
CA ASP A 46 0.00 11.45 -12.27
C ASP A 46 0.50 12.52 -13.24
N ARG A 47 0.88 12.10 -14.46
CA ARG A 47 1.50 12.98 -15.46
C ARG A 47 0.60 14.13 -15.94
N CYS A 48 -0.72 13.93 -15.88
CA CYS A 48 -1.71 14.93 -16.29
C CYS A 48 -2.17 15.82 -15.12
N ASN A 49 -1.66 15.60 -13.89
CA ASN A 49 -2.09 16.30 -12.69
C ASN A 49 -3.61 16.22 -12.48
N GLU A 50 -4.17 15.05 -12.73
CA GLU A 50 -5.60 14.75 -12.60
C GLU A 50 -5.96 14.27 -11.18
N GLN A 51 -4.94 14.08 -10.32
CA GLN A 51 -5.06 13.51 -8.97
C GLN A 51 -5.64 12.09 -8.97
N VAL A 52 -5.45 11.38 -10.08
CA VAL A 52 -5.91 10.01 -10.29
C VAL A 52 -4.76 9.21 -10.91
N ILE A 53 -4.48 8.04 -10.35
CA ILE A 53 -3.51 7.09 -10.88
C ILE A 53 -4.10 5.67 -10.86
N SER A 54 -3.54 4.76 -11.66
CA SER A 54 -4.00 3.37 -11.67
C SER A 54 -3.73 2.66 -10.33
N ARG A 55 -4.47 1.59 -10.05
CA ARG A 55 -4.24 0.75 -8.85
C ARG A 55 -2.82 0.19 -8.83
N GLU A 56 -2.31 -0.23 -9.98
CA GLU A 56 -0.95 -0.75 -10.13
C GLU A 56 0.11 0.33 -9.88
N ASP A 57 -0.11 1.56 -10.37
CA ASP A 57 0.77 2.70 -10.10
C ASP A 57 0.76 3.06 -8.61
N PHE A 58 -0.42 3.08 -7.98
CA PHE A 58 -0.56 3.35 -6.55
C PHE A 58 0.19 2.31 -5.69
N LYS A 59 0.03 1.01 -6.01
CA LYS A 59 0.81 -0.07 -5.38
C LYS A 59 2.32 0.17 -5.52
N ARG A 60 2.78 0.53 -6.72
CA ARG A 60 4.20 0.81 -6.99
C ARG A 60 4.69 2.02 -6.20
N ALA A 61 3.96 3.13 -6.20
CA ALA A 61 4.31 4.34 -5.47
C ALA A 61 4.40 4.11 -3.94
N LEU A 62 3.45 3.36 -3.37
CA LEU A 62 3.48 2.98 -1.95
C LEU A 62 4.67 2.09 -1.60
N SER A 63 5.08 1.19 -2.50
CA SER A 63 6.24 0.33 -2.26
C SER A 63 7.54 1.12 -2.09
N VAL A 64 7.67 2.25 -2.80
CA VAL A 64 8.84 3.15 -2.70
C VAL A 64 8.82 3.97 -1.40
N CYS A 65 7.63 4.25 -0.86
CA CYS A 65 7.48 4.95 0.43
C CYS A 65 7.93 4.12 1.64
N ARG A 66 8.13 2.80 1.47
CA ARG A 66 8.57 1.85 2.50
C ARG A 66 7.77 1.93 3.80
N PHE A 67 6.44 2.01 3.69
CA PHE A 67 5.55 2.06 4.85
C PHE A 67 5.37 0.72 5.59
N ASP A 68 6.07 -0.34 5.14
CA ASP A 68 5.99 -1.69 5.69
C ASP A 68 4.54 -2.21 5.75
N LEU A 69 3.77 -1.88 4.70
CA LEU A 69 2.39 -2.34 4.54
C LEU A 69 2.37 -3.77 3.97
N THR A 70 1.44 -4.59 4.46
CA THR A 70 1.16 -5.90 3.85
C THR A 70 0.34 -5.74 2.57
N GLU A 71 0.29 -6.78 1.73
CA GLU A 71 -0.53 -6.75 0.50
C GLU A 71 -2.01 -6.50 0.81
N ASN A 72 -2.51 -7.02 1.95
CA ASN A 72 -3.88 -6.83 2.41
C ASN A 72 -4.15 -5.39 2.87
N GLU A 73 -3.21 -4.76 3.58
CA GLU A 73 -3.32 -3.35 3.98
C GLU A 73 -3.31 -2.43 2.76
N VAL A 74 -2.46 -2.73 1.77
CA VAL A 74 -2.41 -2.01 0.50
C VAL A 74 -3.73 -2.16 -0.26
N GLU A 75 -4.29 -3.37 -0.34
CA GLU A 75 -5.61 -3.59 -0.95
C GLU A 75 -6.70 -2.81 -0.23
N THR A 76 -6.69 -2.81 1.10
CA THR A 76 -7.63 -2.05 1.93
C THR A 76 -7.61 -0.55 1.63
N LEU A 77 -6.45 0.03 1.31
CA LEU A 77 -6.34 1.44 0.90
C LEU A 77 -6.99 1.75 -0.47
N MET A 78 -7.16 0.76 -1.36
CA MET A 78 -7.74 0.97 -2.70
C MET A 78 -9.23 0.65 -2.80
N GLU A 79 -9.81 0.07 -1.74
CA GLU A 79 -11.22 -0.30 -1.65
C GLU A 79 -12.08 0.74 -0.92
N VAL A 80 -11.50 1.89 -0.57
CA VAL A 80 -12.18 3.04 0.07
C VAL A 80 -12.73 3.98 -0.97
#